data_AF-G8ZJQ8-F1
#
_entry.id   AF-G8ZJQ8-F1
#
_cell.length_a   1.000
_cell.length_b   1.000
_cell.length_c   1.000
_cell.angle_alpha   90.00
_cell.angle_beta   90.00
_cell.angle_gamma   90.00
#
_symmetry.space_group_name_H-M   'P 1'
#
loop_
_entity.id
_entity.type
_entity.pdbx_description
1 polymer ?
#
loop_
_entity_poly.entity_id
_entity_poly.type
_entity_poly.pdbx_seq_one_letter_code
_entity_poly.pdbx_strand_id
1 'polypeptide(L)' 'MVVIKRNPDRFLRELKKHYDLVMRIPSSEYLRNPDFVVVDPKTGKKIKVSFVTLDDGEFAGVVYDETS' A
#
# COMPACT_ATOMS: atom_id res chain seq x y z
N MET A 1 1.36 1.64 11.91
CA MET A 1 0.17 1.51 11.03
C MET A 1 -0.71 2.75 11.14
N VAL A 2 -0.89 3.46 10.02
CA VAL A 2 -1.75 4.64 9.89
C VAL A 2 -2.98 4.29 9.05
N VAL A 3 -4.17 4.79 9.43
CA VAL A 3 -5.40 4.58 8.65
C VAL A 3 -5.72 5.82 7.83
N ILE A 4 -5.87 5.65 6.52
CA ILE A 4 -6.20 6.72 5.58
C ILE A 4 -7.60 6.50 5.03
N LYS A 5 -8.51 7.48 5.23
CA LYS A 5 -9.87 7.42 4.68
C LYS A 5 -9.90 8.04 3.27
N ARG A 6 -9.74 7.23 2.23
CA ARG A 6 -9.69 7.67 0.83
C ARG A 6 -10.06 6.52 -0.10
N ASN A 7 -10.50 6.84 -1.32
CA ASN A 7 -10.67 5.83 -2.36
C ASN A 7 -9.34 5.11 -2.66
N PRO A 8 -9.24 3.78 -2.45
CA PRO A 8 -8.01 3.01 -2.62
C PRO A 8 -7.43 3.06 -4.03
N ASP A 9 -8.28 2.98 -5.05
CA ASP A 9 -7.83 2.93 -6.44
C ASP A 9 -7.19 4.26 -6.86
N ARG A 10 -7.77 5.38 -6.42
CA ARG A 10 -7.18 6.71 -6.61
C ARG A 10 -5.86 6.85 -5.85
N PHE A 11 -5.78 6.35 -4.61
CA PHE A 11 -4.56 6.39 -3.82
C PHE A 11 -3.42 5.62 -4.51
N LEU A 12 -3.67 4.40 -4.96
CA LEU A 12 -2.68 3.59 -5.70
C LEU A 12 -2.25 4.24 -7.01
N ARG A 13 -3.17 4.89 -7.74
CA ARG A 13 -2.83 5.65 -8.95
C ARG A 13 -1.88 6.82 -8.66
N GLU A 14 -2.05 7.49 -7.52
CA GLU A 14 -1.14 8.55 -7.10
C GLU A 14 0.24 7.99 -6.72
N LEU A 15 0.31 6.86 -5.99
CA LEU A 15 1.59 6.21 -5.70
C LEU A 15 2.35 5.83 -6.98
N LYS A 16 1.65 5.26 -7.97
CA LYS A 16 2.25 4.92 -9.27
C LYS A 16 2.78 6.11 -10.08
N LYS A 17 2.42 7.34 -9.72
CA LYS A 17 2.98 8.56 -10.34
C LYS A 17 4.27 9.02 -9.65
N HIS A 18 4.47 8.62 -8.40
CA HIS A 18 5.58 9.08 -7.56
C HIS A 18 6.65 8.01 -7.34
N TYR A 19 6.29 6.73 -7.51
CA TYR A 19 7.16 5.59 -7.28
C TYR A 19 7.16 4.69 -8.51
N ASP A 20 8.36 4.30 -8.94
CA ASP A 20 8.56 3.48 -10.14
C ASP A 20 8.09 2.03 -9.95
N LEU A 21 8.21 1.50 -8.72
CA LEU A 21 7.80 0.13 -8.39
C LEU A 21 6.63 0.13 -7.41
N VAL A 22 5.43 -0.20 -7.92
CA VAL A 22 4.22 -0.39 -7.12
C VAL A 22 3.57 -1.72 -7.49
N MET A 23 3.73 -2.74 -6.65
CA MET A 23 3.31 -4.10 -6.94
C MET A 23 2.22 -4.60 -5.98
N ARG A 24 1.26 -5.34 -6.54
CA ARG A 24 0.32 -6.11 -5.75
C ARG A 24 0.97 -7.44 -5.40
N ILE A 25 1.12 -7.73 -4.11
CA ILE A 25 1.63 -9.02 -3.64
C ILE A 25 0.66 -9.57 -2.59
N PRO A 26 -0.24 -10.48 -2.99
CA PRO A 26 -1.19 -11.10 -2.08
C PRO A 26 -0.48 -11.80 -0.92
N SER A 27 -0.98 -11.61 0.30
CA SER A 27 -0.44 -12.27 1.51
C SER A 27 1.07 -12.03 1.76
N SER A 28 1.63 -10.93 1.25
CA SER A 28 3.03 -10.58 1.45
C SER A 28 3.38 -10.42 2.93
N GLU A 29 4.56 -10.90 3.35
CA GLU A 29 5.06 -10.69 4.71
C GLU A 29 5.25 -9.21 5.06
N TYR A 30 5.59 -8.38 4.07
CA TYR A 30 5.66 -6.91 4.21
C TYR A 30 4.33 -6.29 4.66
N LEU A 31 3.20 -6.96 4.40
CA LEU A 31 1.85 -6.48 4.74
C LEU A 31 1.32 -7.05 6.06
N ARG A 32 2.12 -7.82 6.81
CA ARG A 32 1.76 -8.24 8.18
C ARG A 32 1.68 -7.06 9.12
N ASN A 33 2.56 -6.07 8.97
CA ASN A 33 2.54 -4.82 9.70
C ASN A 33 2.60 -3.63 8.72
N PRO A 34 1.47 -3.26 8.10
CA PRO A 34 1.48 -2.28 7.03
C PRO A 34 1.73 -0.86 7.54
N ASP A 35 2.40 -0.06 6.71
CA ASP A 35 2.56 1.37 6.97
C ASP A 35 1.21 2.07 6.95
N PHE A 36 0.40 1.75 5.94
CA PHE A 36 -0.91 2.33 5.75
C PHE A 36 -2.00 1.27 5.53
N VAL A 37 -3.18 1.56 6.08
CA VAL A 37 -4.43 0.92 5.67
C VAL A 37 -5.32 1.99 5.05
N VAL A 38 -5.57 1.88 3.76
CA VAL A 38 -6.41 2.83 3.03
C VAL A 38 -7.82 2.25 2.94
N VAL A 39 -8.78 2.98 3.48
CA VAL A 39 -10.18 2.56 3.58
C VAL A 39 -11.04 3.49 2.75
N ASP A 40 -11.80 2.92 1.82
CA ASP A 40 -12.85 3.65 1.11
C ASP A 40 -14.01 3.93 2.07
N PRO A 41 -14.32 5.20 2.40
CA PRO A 41 -15.42 5.51 3.31
C PRO A 41 -16.80 5.21 2.71
N LYS A 42 -16.92 5.03 1.38
CA LYS A 42 -18.19 4.76 0.70
C LYS A 42 -18.50 3.27 0.62
N THR A 43 -17.49 2.46 0.31
CA THR A 43 -17.67 1.02 0.05
C THR A 43 -17.15 0.14 1.19
N GLY A 44 -16.35 0.70 2.10
CA GLY A 44 -15.64 -0.06 3.12
C GLY A 44 -14.45 -0.85 2.58
N LYS A 45 -14.16 -0.81 1.27
CA LYS A 45 -13.00 -1.49 0.66
C LYS A 45 -11.70 -1.06 1.35
N LYS A 46 -10.84 -2.02 1.69
CA LYS A 46 -9.58 -1.76 2.36
C LYS A 46 -8.41 -2.30 1.55
N ILE A 47 -7.32 -1.53 1.52
CA ILE A 47 -6.04 -2.01 1.03
C ILE A 47 -4.98 -1.78 2.11
N LYS A 48 -4.08 -2.75 2.25
CA LYS A 48 -2.85 -2.61 3.03
C LYS A 48 -1.73 -2.17 2.11
N VAL A 49 -0.89 -1.25 2.56
CA VAL A 49 0.23 -0.71 1.80
C VAL A 49 1.46 -0.65 2.70
N SER A 50 2.59 -1.12 2.18
CA SER A 50 3.89 -1.02 2.82
C SER A 50 4.95 -0.50 1.84
N PHE A 51 5.88 0.29 2.37
CA PHE A 51 7.07 0.76 1.70
C PHE A 51 8.20 -0.20 2.05
N VAL A 52 8.81 -0.78 1.03
CA VAL A 52 9.92 -1.70 1.17
C VAL A 52 11.20 -0.94 0.85
N THR A 53 12.20 -1.07 1.71
CA THR A 53 13.55 -0.56 1.50
C THR A 53 14.51 -1.74 1.37
N LEU A 54 15.60 -1.54 0.63
CA LEU A 54 16.74 -2.46 0.59
C LEU A 54 17.55 -2.35 1.89
N ASP A 55 18.49 -3.29 2.08
CA ASP A 55 19.31 -3.40 3.30
C ASP A 55 20.25 -2.19 3.50
N ASP A 56 20.53 -1.44 2.44
CA ASP A 56 21.28 -0.17 2.46
C ASP A 56 20.40 1.05 2.81
N GLY A 57 19.10 0.84 3.01
CA GLY A 57 18.12 1.89 3.31
C GLY A 57 17.55 2.58 2.08
N GLU A 58 17.95 2.19 0.86
CA GLU A 58 17.35 2.73 -0.36
C GLU A 58 15.92 2.23 -0.56
N PHE A 59 15.05 3.06 -1.12
CA PHE A 59 13.67 2.67 -1.37
C PHE A 59 13.60 1.63 -2.49
N ALA A 60 13.07 0.44 -2.16
CA ALA A 60 12.92 -0.67 -3.09
C ALA A 60 11.59 -0.60 -3.85
N GLY A 61 10.49 -0.22 -3.19
CA GLY A 61 9.17 -0.17 -3.82
C GLY A 61 7.99 -0.12 -2.86
N VAL A 62 6.80 0.04 -3.43
CA VAL A 62 5.54 -0.09 -2.69
C VAL A 62 4.93 -1.45 -2.95
N VAL A 63 4.58 -2.16 -1.86
CA VAL A 63 3.79 -3.39 -1.90
C VAL A 63 2.40 -3.10 -1.38
N TYR A 64 1.37 -3.62 -2.03
CA TYR A 64 0.00 -3.52 -1.54
C TYR A 64 -0.79 -4.82 -1.74
N ASP A 65 -1.84 -4.97 -0.95
CA ASP A 65 -2.86 -6.01 -1.15
C ASP A 65 -4.24 -5.51 -0.77
N GLU A 66 -5.25 -6.04 -1.45
CA GLU A 66 -6.64 -5.81 -1.12
C GLU A 66 -7.05 -6.78 -0.03
N THR A 67 -7.62 -6.26 1.05
CA THR A 67 -8.23 -7.10 2.08
C THR A 67 -9.73 -7.07 1.88
N SER A 68 -10.30 -8.22 1.54
CA SER A 68 -11.75 -8.46 1.57
C SER A 68 -12.32 -8.31 2.98
#